data_AF-A0A261BPJ4-F1
#
_entry.id   AF-A0A261BPJ4-F1
#
_cell.length_a   1.000
_cell.length_b   1.000
_cell.length_c   1.000
_cell.angle_alpha   90.00
_cell.angle_beta   90.00
_cell.angle_gamma   90.00
#
_symmetry.space_group_name_H-M   'P 1'
#
loop_
_entity.id
_entity.type
_entity.pdbx_description
1 polymer ?
#
loop_
_entity_poly.entity_id
_entity_poly.type
_entity_poly.pdbx_seq_one_letter_code
_entity_poly.pdbx_strand_id
1 'polypeptide(L)'
;MNFDRIETSTSIQYILESFTEARSTSEANEAANFAAMSEASCSMSGGGALSPWDFEVMPNQLFVDQVRVFEMPGSSQINPCSACNSEGTIHCFHCRGYGTDKCSFCRGTGMKSGVAHPAVYTHPMIATFPHADLSRGYSSSSTAMVRHGSNSYGIGTPMHFMSKTGVPPPGIGTHDLCYMCHGRGIKECHQCKGGGKKPCTSCSGTGSVRNYTRIKVYFKNEKSEHYTECEIPEKLLLQAEGKRIFEEEQDYIIPISKYPQEDVNNMSKLFCAQHLQKCMGVCRVIRQRHYMNAIPISKVHFSLATATSKMQYFDDIIPFGEFECREALEREVKRHRYWKTKAVKKMNFDRIETSTSIQYILESFTEARSTSEANEAANFAAMSEASCSMSGGGALSP
;
A
#
# COMPACT_ATOMS: atom_id res chain seq x y z
N MET A 1 47.36 7.45 -27.12
CA MET A 1 46.67 6.16 -27.35
C MET A 1 46.62 5.94 -28.84
N ASN A 2 47.19 4.84 -29.34
CA ASN A 2 46.96 4.37 -30.70
C ASN A 2 45.98 3.19 -30.61
N PHE A 3 44.92 3.22 -31.43
CA PHE A 3 44.04 2.08 -31.59
C PHE A 3 44.65 1.15 -32.63
N ASP A 4 45.10 -0.02 -32.18
CA ASP A 4 45.88 -0.94 -33.02
C ASP A 4 44.97 -1.79 -33.90
N ARG A 5 43.83 -2.22 -33.35
CA ARG A 5 42.85 -3.06 -34.05
C ARG A 5 41.48 -2.96 -33.39
N ILE A 6 40.43 -2.85 -34.21
CA ILE A 6 39.04 -2.92 -33.76
C ILE A 6 38.45 -4.21 -34.32
N GLU A 7 38.02 -5.11 -33.44
CA GLU A 7 37.27 -6.32 -33.80
C GLU A 7 35.79 -6.07 -33.53
N THR A 8 34.93 -6.35 -34.51
CA THR A 8 33.49 -6.14 -34.39
C THR A 8 32.77 -7.49 -34.35
N SER A 9 31.88 -7.65 -33.38
CA SER A 9 30.94 -8.76 -33.29
C SER A 9 29.52 -8.23 -33.07
N THR A 10 28.54 -9.11 -33.03
CA THR A 10 27.14 -8.71 -32.80
C THR A 10 26.49 -9.74 -31.92
N SER A 11 25.85 -9.29 -30.84
CA SER A 11 24.99 -10.11 -30.01
C SER A 11 23.54 -9.88 -30.43
N ILE A 12 22.76 -10.96 -30.53
CA ILE A 12 21.34 -10.89 -30.83
C ILE A 12 20.56 -11.01 -29.52
N GLN A 13 19.70 -10.02 -29.27
CA GLN A 13 18.71 -10.05 -28.21
C GLN A 13 17.39 -10.53 -28.81
N TYR A 14 16.94 -11.72 -28.44
CA TYR A 14 15.61 -12.24 -28.78
C TYR A 14 14.63 -11.95 -27.64
N ILE A 15 13.46 -11.40 -27.98
CA ILE A 15 12.41 -11.07 -27.01
C ILE A 15 11.10 -11.69 -27.48
N LEU A 16 10.40 -12.38 -26.57
CA LEU A 16 9.00 -12.81 -26.74
C LEU A 16 8.13 -12.08 -25.71
N GLU A 17 7.08 -11.43 -26.21
CA GLU A 17 6.06 -10.79 -25.39
C GLU A 17 4.71 -11.47 -25.64
N SER A 18 4.02 -11.82 -24.56
CA SER A 18 2.68 -12.39 -24.61
C SER A 18 1.72 -11.54 -23.81
N PHE A 19 0.80 -10.93 -24.52
CA PHE A 19 -0.25 -10.12 -23.95
C PHE A 19 -1.44 -11.01 -23.57
N THR A 20 -1.75 -11.04 -22.29
CA THR A 20 -2.70 -11.98 -21.70
C THR A 20 -3.84 -11.26 -20.99
N GLU A 21 -4.98 -11.94 -20.90
CA GLU A 21 -6.18 -11.51 -20.22
C GLU A 21 -6.55 -12.48 -19.10
N ALA A 22 -6.72 -11.98 -17.89
CA ALA A 22 -7.32 -12.71 -16.78
C ALA A 22 -8.50 -11.93 -16.22
N ARG A 23 -9.52 -12.61 -15.68
CA ARG A 23 -10.71 -11.98 -15.10
C ARG A 23 -10.97 -12.50 -13.69
N SER A 24 -11.46 -11.63 -12.83
CA SER A 24 -11.98 -11.97 -11.50
C SER A 24 -13.32 -11.26 -11.26
N THR A 25 -14.23 -11.92 -10.55
CA THR A 25 -15.51 -11.34 -10.11
C THR A 25 -15.57 -11.14 -8.61
N SER A 26 -16.32 -10.13 -8.18
CA SER A 26 -16.65 -9.87 -6.78
C SER A 26 -18.02 -9.23 -6.67
N GLU A 27 -18.76 -9.52 -5.60
CA GLU A 27 -20.00 -8.81 -5.29
C GLU A 27 -19.69 -7.40 -4.74
N ALA A 28 -20.48 -6.42 -5.18
CA ALA A 28 -20.40 -5.04 -4.71
C ALA A 28 -21.78 -4.54 -4.28
N ASN A 29 -21.81 -3.71 -3.23
CA ASN A 29 -23.04 -3.12 -2.69
C ASN A 29 -22.87 -1.61 -2.54
N GLU A 30 -23.88 -0.85 -2.95
CA GLU A 30 -23.93 0.61 -2.79
C GLU A 30 -25.33 1.08 -2.40
N ALA A 31 -25.47 2.34 -1.97
CA ALA A 31 -26.77 2.93 -1.70
C ALA A 31 -27.59 3.01 -2.99
N ALA A 32 -28.85 2.57 -2.96
CA ALA A 32 -29.70 2.61 -4.15
C ALA A 32 -29.95 4.07 -4.58
N ASN A 33 -29.52 4.43 -5.78
CA ASN A 33 -29.86 5.71 -6.41
C ASN A 33 -30.96 5.51 -7.46
N PHE A 34 -32.20 5.80 -7.07
CA PHE A 34 -33.38 5.61 -7.92
C PHE A 34 -33.42 6.53 -9.15
N ALA A 35 -32.61 7.60 -9.20
CA ALA A 35 -32.54 8.50 -10.36
C ALA A 35 -31.65 7.96 -11.50
N ALA A 36 -30.71 7.05 -11.21
CA ALA A 36 -29.76 6.53 -12.19
C ALA A 36 -30.22 5.20 -12.85
N MET A 37 -31.35 4.65 -12.42
CA MET A 37 -31.82 3.32 -12.86
C MET A 37 -32.79 3.33 -14.05
N SER A 38 -33.22 4.51 -14.54
CA SER A 38 -34.11 4.59 -15.70
C SER A 38 -33.44 4.26 -17.04
N GLU A 39 -32.12 4.04 -17.08
CA GLU A 39 -31.37 3.77 -18.32
C GLU A 39 -30.82 2.34 -18.42
N ALA A 40 -30.97 1.50 -17.38
CA ALA A 40 -30.33 0.17 -17.31
C ALA A 40 -31.32 -1.02 -17.36
N SER A 41 -32.58 -0.80 -17.74
CA SER A 41 -33.54 -1.90 -17.92
C SER A 41 -33.50 -2.44 -19.36
N CYS A 42 -32.43 -3.17 -19.70
CA CYS A 42 -32.55 -4.22 -20.70
C CYS A 42 -33.05 -5.47 -19.97
N SER A 43 -34.37 -5.67 -20.01
CA SER A 43 -35.04 -6.88 -19.51
C SER A 43 -34.53 -8.10 -20.28
N MET A 44 -33.45 -8.71 -19.81
CA MET A 44 -33.10 -10.07 -20.24
C MET A 44 -33.93 -11.05 -19.41
N SER A 45 -35.15 -11.26 -19.87
CA SER A 45 -36.00 -12.38 -19.49
C SER A 45 -35.38 -13.67 -20.05
N GLY A 46 -34.35 -14.17 -19.37
CA GLY A 46 -33.66 -15.40 -19.73
C GLY A 46 -32.70 -15.76 -18.61
N GLY A 47 -33.12 -16.64 -17.71
CA GLY A 47 -32.38 -17.07 -16.51
C GLY A 47 -31.15 -17.93 -16.81
N GLY A 48 -30.23 -17.43 -17.63
CA GLY A 48 -28.87 -17.94 -17.74
C GLY A 48 -27.95 -17.08 -16.88
N ALA A 49 -27.20 -17.69 -15.96
CA ALA A 49 -26.13 -17.00 -15.26
C ALA A 49 -25.05 -16.60 -16.28
N LEU A 50 -24.88 -15.30 -16.53
CA LEU A 50 -23.87 -14.79 -17.46
C LEU A 50 -22.47 -15.06 -16.89
N SER A 51 -21.60 -15.63 -17.72
CA SER A 51 -20.20 -15.84 -17.41
C SER A 51 -19.43 -14.53 -17.50
N PRO A 52 -18.39 -14.31 -16.67
CA PRO A 52 -17.53 -13.13 -16.80
C PRO A 52 -16.86 -13.03 -18.17
N TRP A 53 -16.79 -14.12 -18.95
CA TRP A 53 -16.15 -14.19 -20.26
C TRP A 53 -17.11 -13.97 -21.44
N ASP A 54 -18.42 -13.85 -21.20
CA ASP A 54 -19.42 -13.64 -22.26
C ASP A 54 -19.37 -12.25 -22.89
N PHE A 55 -18.57 -11.35 -22.29
CA PHE A 55 -18.42 -9.97 -22.72
C PHE A 55 -17.03 -9.75 -23.30
N GLU A 56 -16.93 -9.19 -24.50
CA GLU A 56 -15.63 -8.78 -25.04
C GLU A 56 -15.19 -7.47 -24.39
N VAL A 57 -13.95 -7.42 -23.92
CA VAL A 57 -13.37 -6.23 -23.29
C VAL A 57 -12.08 -5.91 -24.00
N MET A 58 -12.06 -4.79 -24.71
CA MET A 58 -10.88 -4.38 -25.46
C MET A 58 -9.87 -3.67 -24.55
N PRO A 59 -8.57 -4.00 -24.67
CA PRO A 59 -7.50 -3.21 -24.06
C PRO A 59 -7.40 -1.82 -24.72
N ASN A 60 -6.94 -0.80 -23.98
CA ASN A 60 -6.70 0.53 -24.58
C ASN A 60 -5.50 0.50 -25.54
N GLN A 61 -4.46 -0.23 -25.14
CA GLN A 61 -3.22 -0.43 -25.90
C GLN A 61 -2.70 -1.86 -25.69
N LEU A 62 -2.22 -2.50 -26.75
CA LEU A 62 -1.60 -3.83 -26.69
C LEU A 62 -0.19 -3.76 -26.08
N PHE A 63 0.22 -4.84 -25.41
CA PHE A 63 1.53 -4.99 -24.75
C PHE A 63 1.82 -3.98 -23.63
N VAL A 64 0.78 -3.41 -23.02
CA VAL A 64 0.87 -2.51 -21.86
C VAL A 64 -0.03 -3.03 -20.73
N ASP A 65 0.56 -3.21 -19.56
CA ASP A 65 -0.15 -3.64 -18.36
C ASP A 65 -1.26 -2.65 -18.00
N GLN A 66 -2.48 -3.16 -17.86
CA GLN A 66 -3.63 -2.34 -17.50
C GLN A 66 -4.72 -3.18 -16.84
N VAL A 67 -5.54 -2.50 -16.04
CA VAL A 67 -6.65 -3.12 -15.33
C VAL A 67 -7.91 -2.35 -15.64
N ARG A 68 -8.96 -3.06 -16.05
CA ARG A 68 -10.29 -2.49 -16.29
C ARG A 68 -11.28 -3.05 -15.28
N VAL A 69 -12.13 -2.19 -14.75
CA VAL A 69 -13.18 -2.54 -13.78
C VAL A 69 -14.50 -2.03 -14.31
N PHE A 70 -15.51 -2.89 -14.36
CA PHE A 70 -16.86 -2.51 -14.76
C PHE A 70 -17.92 -3.35 -14.05
N GLU A 71 -19.15 -2.85 -14.04
CA GLU A 71 -20.31 -3.60 -13.60
C GLU A 71 -20.73 -4.60 -14.67
N MET A 72 -20.94 -5.86 -14.27
CA MET A 72 -21.47 -6.88 -15.16
C MET A 72 -22.89 -6.48 -15.61
N PRO A 73 -23.14 -6.32 -16.93
CA PRO A 73 -24.45 -5.95 -17.44
C PRO A 73 -25.56 -6.88 -16.94
N GLY A 74 -26.67 -6.31 -16.49
CA GLY A 74 -27.82 -7.09 -15.98
C GLY A 74 -27.62 -7.73 -14.60
N SER A 75 -26.48 -7.54 -13.94
CA SER A 75 -26.23 -8.09 -12.59
C SER A 75 -26.81 -7.24 -11.45
N SER A 76 -27.22 -6.00 -11.73
CA SER A 76 -27.71 -5.07 -10.72
C SER A 76 -29.10 -5.44 -10.21
N GLN A 77 -29.22 -5.53 -8.88
CA GLN A 77 -30.47 -5.81 -8.18
C GLN A 77 -30.63 -4.86 -6.99
N ILE A 78 -31.84 -4.34 -6.77
CA ILE A 78 -32.18 -3.59 -5.56
C ILE A 78 -32.63 -4.57 -4.49
N ASN A 79 -31.98 -4.52 -3.34
CA ASN A 79 -32.31 -5.33 -2.18
C ASN A 79 -32.66 -4.44 -0.97
N PRO A 80 -33.50 -4.93 -0.04
CA PRO A 80 -33.74 -4.23 1.22
C PRO A 80 -32.44 -4.11 2.00
N CYS A 81 -32.19 -2.94 2.60
CA CYS A 81 -31.00 -2.73 3.42
C CYS A 81 -31.12 -3.53 4.72
N SER A 82 -30.30 -4.56 4.87
CA SER A 82 -30.24 -5.39 6.09
C SER A 82 -29.72 -4.62 7.31
N ALA A 83 -28.83 -3.64 7.11
CA ALA A 83 -28.26 -2.86 8.21
C ALA A 83 -29.29 -2.00 8.97
N CYS A 84 -30.36 -1.57 8.28
CA CYS A 84 -31.44 -0.80 8.89
C CYS A 84 -32.82 -1.45 8.74
N ASN A 85 -32.88 -2.73 8.33
CA ASN A 85 -34.13 -3.44 8.03
C ASN A 85 -35.10 -2.60 7.18
N SER A 86 -34.62 -2.02 6.09
CA SER A 86 -35.37 -1.12 5.19
C SER A 86 -35.92 0.19 5.77
N GLU A 87 -35.59 0.54 7.02
CA GLU A 87 -36.08 1.78 7.65
C GLU A 87 -35.40 3.05 7.11
N GLY A 88 -34.22 2.91 6.49
CA GLY A 88 -33.40 4.05 6.03
C GLY A 88 -32.73 4.82 7.17
N THR A 89 -33.10 4.56 8.42
CA THR A 89 -32.49 5.18 9.59
C THR A 89 -31.99 4.13 10.57
N ILE A 90 -30.95 4.48 11.32
CA ILE A 90 -30.43 3.68 12.43
C ILE A 90 -30.49 4.51 13.71
N HIS A 91 -30.67 3.86 14.85
CA HIS A 91 -30.64 4.57 16.13
C HIS A 91 -29.26 5.23 16.33
N CYS A 92 -29.26 6.42 16.92
CA CYS A 92 -28.01 7.09 17.22
C CYS A 92 -27.29 6.33 18.34
N PHE A 93 -26.13 5.74 18.04
CA PHE A 93 -25.34 5.00 19.03
C PHE A 93 -24.91 5.86 20.23
N HIS A 94 -24.71 7.17 20.03
CA HIS A 94 -24.27 8.07 21.11
C HIS A 94 -25.32 8.26 22.20
N CYS A 95 -26.59 8.44 21.81
CA CYS A 95 -27.71 8.60 22.73
C CYS A 95 -28.63 7.37 22.80
N ARG A 96 -28.23 6.23 22.20
CA ARG A 96 -28.99 4.98 22.16
C ARG A 96 -30.46 5.15 21.72
N GLY A 97 -30.75 6.05 20.79
CA GLY A 97 -32.11 6.31 20.33
C GLY A 97 -32.91 7.34 21.14
N TYR A 98 -32.40 7.79 22.30
CA TYR A 98 -33.15 8.70 23.17
C TYR A 98 -33.28 10.12 22.63
N GLY A 99 -32.38 10.54 21.73
CA GLY A 99 -32.32 11.91 21.20
C GLY A 99 -31.74 12.92 22.17
N THR A 100 -31.37 12.52 23.39
CA THR A 100 -30.88 13.41 24.44
C THR A 100 -29.60 12.86 25.07
N ASP A 101 -28.73 13.77 25.51
CA ASP A 101 -27.51 13.47 26.26
C ASP A 101 -27.68 13.95 27.70
N LYS A 102 -26.99 13.30 28.66
CA LYS A 102 -26.89 13.78 30.04
C LYS A 102 -26.31 15.21 30.02
N CYS A 103 -26.93 16.13 30.77
CA CYS A 103 -26.36 17.46 30.94
C CYS A 103 -25.01 17.33 31.66
N SER A 104 -23.92 17.69 30.99
CA SER A 104 -22.57 17.62 31.53
C SER A 104 -22.35 18.57 32.71
N PHE A 105 -23.04 19.72 32.71
CA PHE A 105 -22.90 20.74 33.75
C PHE A 105 -23.44 20.30 35.12
N CYS A 106 -24.66 19.74 35.14
CA CYS A 106 -25.30 19.26 36.38
C CYS A 106 -25.21 17.73 36.57
N ARG A 107 -24.51 17.03 35.66
CA ARG A 107 -24.38 15.56 35.61
C ARG A 107 -25.71 14.80 35.67
N GLY A 108 -26.79 15.38 35.18
CA GLY A 108 -28.11 14.75 35.18
C GLY A 108 -29.06 15.18 36.30
N THR A 109 -28.59 15.91 37.31
CA THR A 109 -29.40 16.30 38.49
C THR A 109 -30.41 17.40 38.17
N GLY A 110 -30.14 18.21 37.15
CA GLY A 110 -30.95 19.40 36.84
C GLY A 110 -30.69 20.58 37.78
N MET A 111 -29.78 20.47 38.73
CA MET A 111 -29.53 21.50 39.75
C MET A 111 -28.21 22.22 39.58
N LYS A 112 -28.15 23.45 40.11
CA LYS A 112 -26.92 24.23 40.17
C LYS A 112 -25.96 23.63 41.20
N SER A 113 -24.66 23.70 40.93
CA SER A 113 -23.62 23.24 41.85
C SER A 113 -23.76 23.91 43.22
N GLY A 114 -23.69 23.12 44.29
CA GLY A 114 -23.83 23.59 45.67
C GLY A 114 -25.27 23.68 46.19
N VAL A 115 -26.28 23.46 45.33
CA VAL A 115 -27.67 23.39 45.78
C VAL A 115 -28.04 21.93 46.07
N ALA A 116 -28.55 21.67 47.27
CA ALA A 116 -28.99 20.35 47.70
C ALA A 116 -30.21 19.89 46.89
N HIS A 117 -30.20 18.62 46.48
CA HIS A 117 -31.28 18.09 45.65
C HIS A 117 -32.58 17.87 46.47
N PRO A 118 -33.77 18.24 45.98
CA PRO A 118 -35.01 18.12 46.75
C PRO A 118 -35.32 16.68 47.18
N ALA A 119 -34.86 15.68 46.39
CA ALA A 119 -34.96 14.27 46.77
C ALA A 119 -34.13 13.87 48.02
N VAL A 120 -33.19 14.72 48.47
CA VAL A 120 -32.43 14.52 49.72
C VAL A 120 -33.30 14.82 50.95
N TYR A 121 -34.32 15.69 50.81
CA TYR A 121 -35.20 16.10 51.91
C TYR A 121 -36.46 15.24 52.04
N THR A 122 -36.86 14.50 51.01
CA THR A 122 -38.19 13.86 50.97
C THR A 122 -38.24 12.35 51.16
N HIS A 123 -37.12 11.61 51.25
CA HIS A 123 -37.00 10.26 51.86
C HIS A 123 -35.63 9.63 51.49
N PRO A 124 -35.01 8.80 52.35
CA PRO A 124 -33.70 8.16 52.08
C PRO A 124 -33.69 7.19 50.87
N MET A 125 -34.86 6.81 50.34
CA MET A 125 -35.01 5.76 49.31
C MET A 125 -35.28 6.31 47.90
N ILE A 126 -35.43 7.63 47.71
CA ILE A 126 -35.65 8.27 46.39
C ILE A 126 -34.33 8.85 45.82
N ALA A 127 -33.26 8.82 46.62
CA ALA A 127 -31.93 9.31 46.23
C ALA A 127 -31.15 8.34 45.32
N THR A 128 -31.75 7.24 44.86
CA THR A 128 -31.18 6.46 43.78
C THR A 128 -31.49 7.15 42.47
N PHE A 129 -30.72 8.19 42.13
CA PHE A 129 -30.52 8.47 40.71
C PHE A 129 -30.01 7.16 40.12
N PRO A 130 -30.72 6.51 39.20
CA PRO A 130 -30.19 5.32 38.56
C PRO A 130 -28.92 5.77 37.83
N HIS A 131 -27.78 5.56 38.49
CA HIS A 131 -26.51 5.54 37.82
C HIS A 131 -26.67 4.48 36.76
N ALA A 132 -26.55 4.91 35.50
CA ALA A 132 -26.54 4.05 34.35
C ALA A 132 -25.73 2.79 34.69
N ASP A 133 -26.34 1.63 34.46
CA ASP A 133 -25.71 0.34 34.55
C ASP A 133 -24.31 0.39 33.91
N LEU A 134 -23.26 0.25 34.74
CA LEU A 134 -21.85 0.41 34.35
C LEU A 134 -21.41 -0.72 33.40
N SER A 135 -22.25 -1.73 33.20
CA SER A 135 -22.04 -2.89 32.34
C SER A 135 -22.08 -2.59 30.83
N ARG A 136 -22.53 -1.41 30.39
CA ARG A 136 -22.60 -1.02 28.97
C ARG A 136 -21.60 0.08 28.58
N GLY A 137 -20.31 -0.19 28.74
CA GLY A 137 -19.17 0.21 27.89
C GLY A 137 -18.89 1.68 27.51
N TYR A 138 -19.76 2.65 27.80
CA TYR A 138 -19.52 4.08 27.54
C TYR A 138 -19.99 4.92 28.73
N SER A 139 -19.05 5.69 29.29
CA SER A 139 -19.14 6.40 30.56
C SER A 139 -20.09 7.62 30.60
N SER A 140 -20.92 7.86 29.58
CA SER A 140 -21.64 9.14 29.46
C SER A 140 -23.16 9.13 29.20
N SER A 141 -23.81 8.03 28.81
CA SER A 141 -25.03 8.20 27.97
C SER A 141 -26.35 7.59 28.44
N SER A 142 -26.57 7.23 29.70
CA SER A 142 -27.92 6.76 30.10
C SER A 142 -28.37 7.28 31.46
N THR A 143 -28.80 8.54 31.52
CA THR A 143 -29.70 8.96 32.61
C THR A 143 -31.07 8.38 32.30
N ALA A 144 -31.66 7.62 33.22
CA ALA A 144 -33.04 7.18 33.03
C ALA A 144 -33.93 8.43 32.85
N MET A 145 -34.77 8.44 31.81
CA MET A 145 -35.52 9.64 31.40
C MET A 145 -37.02 9.35 31.33
N VAL A 146 -37.82 10.37 31.58
CA VAL A 146 -39.27 10.34 31.47
C VAL A 146 -39.70 11.32 30.39
N ARG A 147 -40.59 10.88 29.51
CA ARG A 147 -41.24 11.70 28.49
C ARG A 147 -42.65 12.04 28.96
N HIS A 148 -43.01 13.31 28.93
CA HIS A 148 -44.35 13.79 29.24
C HIS A 148 -44.78 14.78 28.15
N GLY A 149 -45.63 14.33 27.23
CA GLY A 149 -45.92 15.07 25.99
C GLY A 149 -44.68 15.21 25.10
N SER A 150 -44.43 16.42 24.60
CA SER A 150 -43.23 16.76 23.79
C SER A 150 -41.96 16.96 24.61
N ASN A 151 -42.06 17.09 25.93
CA ASN A 151 -40.92 17.40 26.79
C ASN A 151 -40.32 16.16 27.45
N SER A 152 -38.99 16.13 27.51
CA SER A 152 -38.20 15.07 28.13
C SER A 152 -37.38 15.61 29.29
N TYR A 153 -37.34 14.86 30.38
CA TYR A 153 -36.59 15.23 31.59
C TYR A 153 -35.89 14.01 32.18
N GLY A 154 -34.74 14.21 32.83
CA GLY A 154 -34.09 13.14 33.60
C GLY A 154 -34.93 12.74 34.81
N ILE A 155 -34.96 11.45 35.14
CA ILE A 155 -35.63 10.95 36.35
C ILE A 155 -35.02 11.61 37.59
N GLY A 156 -35.89 11.97 38.52
CA GLY A 156 -35.53 12.63 39.77
C GLY A 156 -35.29 14.15 39.64
N THR A 157 -35.18 14.72 38.44
CA THR A 157 -34.92 16.16 38.27
C THR A 157 -36.09 17.03 38.77
N PRO A 158 -35.84 18.31 39.13
CA PRO A 158 -36.91 19.25 39.50
C PRO A 158 -38.02 19.35 38.46
N MET A 159 -37.67 19.34 37.17
CA MET A 159 -38.66 19.37 36.08
C MET A 159 -39.46 18.06 35.97
N HIS A 160 -38.85 16.92 36.28
CA HIS A 160 -39.59 15.66 36.39
C HIS A 160 -40.59 15.70 37.56
N PHE A 161 -40.20 16.23 38.73
CA PHE A 161 -41.12 16.41 39.86
C PHE A 161 -42.27 17.37 39.53
N MET A 162 -41.96 18.52 38.91
CA MET A 162 -42.95 19.49 38.45
C MET A 162 -43.92 18.89 37.44
N SER A 163 -43.43 18.07 36.50
CA SER A 163 -44.28 17.41 35.50
C SER A 163 -45.30 16.45 36.12
N LYS A 164 -44.98 15.84 37.27
CA LYS A 164 -45.88 14.91 37.99
C LYS A 164 -46.85 15.61 38.95
N THR A 165 -46.40 16.67 39.61
CA THR A 165 -47.14 17.30 40.72
C THR A 165 -47.83 18.62 40.32
N GLY A 166 -47.45 19.21 39.18
CA GLY A 166 -47.97 20.51 38.73
C GLY A 166 -47.45 21.71 39.53
N VAL A 167 -46.63 21.48 40.57
CA VAL A 167 -46.10 22.52 41.46
C VAL A 167 -44.57 22.44 41.55
N PRO A 168 -43.86 23.57 41.71
CA PRO A 168 -42.41 23.57 41.94
C PRO A 168 -42.08 22.88 43.27
N PRO A 169 -40.91 22.19 43.38
CA PRO A 169 -40.45 21.65 44.65
C PRO A 169 -40.40 22.73 45.74
N PRO A 170 -40.89 22.47 46.96
CA PRO A 170 -40.91 23.46 48.04
C PRO A 170 -39.50 23.99 48.34
N GLY A 171 -39.36 25.32 48.42
CA GLY A 171 -38.08 25.97 48.78
C GLY A 171 -37.03 26.03 47.66
N ILE A 172 -37.38 25.70 46.41
CA ILE A 172 -36.48 25.78 45.25
C ILE A 172 -37.01 26.79 44.25
N GLY A 173 -36.21 27.82 43.97
CA GLY A 173 -36.50 28.81 42.95
C GLY A 173 -35.94 28.45 41.57
N THR A 174 -36.31 29.21 40.55
CA THR A 174 -35.74 29.06 39.19
C THR A 174 -34.23 29.33 39.14
N HIS A 175 -33.69 30.08 40.12
CA HIS A 175 -32.27 30.40 40.26
C HIS A 175 -31.42 29.25 40.81
N ASP A 176 -32.07 28.23 41.39
CA ASP A 176 -31.44 27.02 41.94
C ASP A 176 -31.29 25.91 40.88
N LEU A 177 -31.99 26.07 39.76
CA LEU A 177 -31.94 25.15 38.65
C LEU A 177 -30.63 25.32 37.88
N CYS A 178 -30.16 24.22 37.28
CA CYS A 178 -29.04 24.26 36.36
C CYS A 178 -29.38 25.18 35.19
N TYR A 179 -28.63 26.27 35.03
CA TYR A 179 -28.89 27.25 33.96
C TYR A 179 -28.69 26.66 32.55
N MET A 180 -27.83 25.63 32.39
CA MET A 180 -27.55 25.00 31.09
C MET A 180 -28.68 24.09 30.59
N CYS A 181 -29.48 23.52 31.48
CA CYS A 181 -30.58 22.63 31.10
C CYS A 181 -31.93 23.05 31.69
N HIS A 182 -31.99 24.21 32.35
CA HIS A 182 -33.18 24.76 33.02
C HIS A 182 -33.94 23.73 33.86
N GLY A 183 -33.22 22.98 34.71
CA GLY A 183 -33.85 21.99 35.58
C GLY A 183 -34.12 20.62 34.95
N ARG A 184 -33.91 20.43 33.63
CA ARG A 184 -34.26 19.18 32.93
C ARG A 184 -33.29 18.03 33.14
N GLY A 185 -32.06 18.31 33.56
CA GLY A 185 -30.98 17.32 33.72
C GLY A 185 -30.42 16.73 32.41
N ILE A 186 -31.05 17.00 31.26
CA ILE A 186 -30.66 16.49 29.95
C ILE A 186 -30.61 17.61 28.91
N LYS A 187 -29.88 17.39 27.81
CA LYS A 187 -29.79 18.28 26.64
C LYS A 187 -30.05 17.48 25.37
N GLU A 188 -30.36 18.14 24.26
CA GLU A 188 -30.44 17.46 22.96
C GLU A 188 -29.12 16.79 22.62
N CYS A 189 -29.21 15.61 22.03
CA CYS A 189 -28.04 14.88 21.60
C CYS A 189 -27.34 15.68 20.51
N HIS A 190 -26.08 16.04 20.76
CA HIS A 190 -25.32 16.88 19.82
C HIS A 190 -25.10 16.20 18.47
N GLN A 191 -25.12 14.86 18.46
CA GLN A 191 -24.78 14.02 17.34
C GLN A 191 -26.00 13.77 16.43
N CYS A 192 -27.19 13.57 16.97
CA CYS A 192 -28.44 13.40 16.18
C CYS A 192 -29.41 14.60 16.25
N LYS A 193 -29.01 15.70 16.89
CA LYS A 193 -29.78 16.95 17.01
C LYS A 193 -31.21 16.72 17.52
N GLY A 194 -31.36 15.92 18.57
CA GLY A 194 -32.67 15.62 19.15
C GLY A 194 -33.43 14.46 18.48
N GLY A 195 -33.11 14.10 17.24
CA GLY A 195 -33.91 13.15 16.45
C GLY A 195 -33.84 11.70 16.92
N GLY A 196 -32.85 11.32 17.74
CA GLY A 196 -32.65 9.95 18.25
C GLY A 196 -32.20 8.94 17.19
N LYS A 197 -32.47 9.21 15.91
CA LYS A 197 -32.07 8.40 14.76
C LYS A 197 -31.11 9.19 13.86
N LYS A 198 -30.39 8.47 13.02
CA LYS A 198 -29.50 8.99 11.98
C LYS A 198 -29.78 8.27 10.67
N PRO A 199 -29.52 8.90 9.51
CA PRO A 199 -29.59 8.20 8.25
C PRO A 199 -28.64 6.99 8.30
N CYS A 200 -29.12 5.85 7.80
CA CYS A 200 -28.31 4.65 7.69
C CYS A 200 -27.16 4.91 6.71
N THR A 201 -25.93 4.64 7.13
CA THR A 201 -24.74 4.87 6.30
C THR A 201 -24.61 3.88 5.16
N SER A 202 -25.13 2.65 5.32
CA SER A 202 -25.06 1.61 4.29
C SER A 202 -25.96 1.88 3.10
N CYS A 203 -27.14 2.47 3.31
CA CYS A 203 -28.09 2.83 2.24
C CYS A 203 -28.24 4.34 2.05
N SER A 204 -27.44 5.15 2.74
CA SER A 204 -27.52 6.62 2.71
C SER A 204 -28.93 7.19 2.95
N GLY A 205 -29.72 6.55 3.81
CA GLY A 205 -31.07 7.02 4.12
C GLY A 205 -32.22 6.38 3.34
N THR A 206 -31.94 5.64 2.26
CA THR A 206 -33.00 5.19 1.34
C THR A 206 -33.75 3.94 1.81
N GLY A 207 -33.17 3.16 2.73
CA GLY A 207 -33.69 1.86 3.12
C GLY A 207 -33.39 0.73 2.12
N SER A 208 -32.75 1.04 0.99
CA SER A 208 -32.45 0.08 -0.07
C SER A 208 -30.98 0.15 -0.49
N VAL A 209 -30.41 -1.00 -0.79
CA VAL A 209 -29.06 -1.12 -1.33
C VAL A 209 -29.13 -1.75 -2.71
N ARG A 210 -28.22 -1.34 -3.60
CA ARG A 210 -28.04 -1.93 -4.91
C ARG A 210 -26.86 -2.88 -4.85
N ASN A 211 -27.09 -4.14 -5.20
CA ASN A 211 -26.05 -5.16 -5.31
C ASN A 211 -25.79 -5.42 -6.78
N TYR A 212 -24.53 -5.59 -7.17
CA TYR A 212 -24.15 -5.93 -8.53
C TYR A 212 -22.84 -6.72 -8.54
N THR A 213 -22.60 -7.47 -9.63
CA THR A 213 -21.35 -8.18 -9.83
C THR A 213 -20.34 -7.25 -10.50
N ARG A 214 -19.20 -7.04 -9.85
CA ARG A 214 -18.08 -6.29 -10.42
C ARG A 214 -17.14 -7.25 -11.12
N ILE A 215 -16.82 -6.97 -12.38
CA ILE A 215 -15.78 -7.67 -13.13
C ILE A 215 -14.52 -6.81 -13.12
N LYS A 216 -13.39 -7.46 -12.82
CA LYS A 216 -12.05 -6.87 -12.94
C LYS A 216 -11.25 -7.69 -13.95
N VAL A 217 -10.86 -7.04 -15.03
CA VAL A 217 -10.07 -7.60 -16.14
C VAL A 217 -8.64 -7.12 -16.00
N TYR A 218 -7.70 -8.05 -15.99
CA TYR A 218 -6.27 -7.82 -15.93
C TYR A 218 -5.69 -8.12 -17.30
N PHE A 219 -5.13 -7.09 -17.92
CA PHE A 219 -4.31 -7.23 -19.10
C PHE A 219 -2.85 -7.15 -18.68
N LYS A 220 -2.05 -8.17 -18.98
CA LYS A 220 -0.64 -8.25 -18.60
C LYS A 220 0.24 -8.63 -19.78
N ASN A 221 1.38 -7.97 -19.91
CA ASN A 221 2.42 -8.28 -20.87
C ASN A 221 3.50 -9.14 -20.19
N GLU A 222 3.49 -10.43 -20.49
CA GLU A 222 4.56 -11.34 -20.06
C GLU A 222 5.73 -11.24 -21.05
N LYS A 223 6.88 -10.74 -20.59
CA LYS A 223 8.09 -10.57 -21.40
C LYS A 223 9.17 -11.57 -20.99
N SER A 224 9.71 -12.29 -21.96
CA SER A 224 10.92 -13.11 -21.82
C SER A 224 11.97 -12.65 -22.82
N GLU A 225 13.22 -12.55 -22.38
CA GLU A 225 14.34 -12.06 -23.19
C GLU A 225 15.56 -12.96 -23.06
N HIS A 226 16.34 -13.04 -24.14
CA HIS A 226 17.55 -13.84 -24.21
C HIS A 226 18.59 -13.16 -25.09
N TYR A 227 19.87 -13.24 -24.71
CA TYR A 227 20.99 -12.76 -25.50
C TYR A 227 21.84 -13.94 -25.95
N THR A 228 22.24 -13.95 -27.22
CA THR A 228 23.20 -14.93 -27.73
C THR A 228 24.55 -14.80 -27.03
N GLU A 229 25.28 -15.92 -26.93
CA GLU A 229 26.57 -15.96 -26.25
C GLU A 229 27.56 -14.93 -26.84
N CYS A 230 28.19 -14.14 -25.95
CA CYS A 230 29.26 -13.22 -26.31
C CYS A 230 30.19 -12.96 -25.12
N GLU A 231 31.32 -12.29 -25.38
CA GLU A 231 32.31 -11.95 -24.34
C GLU A 231 31.81 -10.90 -23.31
N ILE A 232 30.66 -10.26 -23.57
CA ILE A 232 30.11 -9.19 -22.74
C ILE A 232 29.08 -9.77 -21.75
N PRO A 233 29.20 -9.45 -20.44
CA PRO A 233 28.19 -9.82 -19.46
C PRO A 233 26.79 -9.27 -19.80
N GLU A 234 25.77 -10.09 -19.59
CA GLU A 234 24.36 -9.78 -19.89
C GLU A 234 23.86 -8.48 -19.24
N LYS A 235 24.34 -8.15 -18.04
CA LYS A 235 24.02 -6.90 -17.33
C LYS A 235 24.38 -5.64 -18.11
N LEU A 236 25.45 -5.70 -18.91
CA LEU A 236 25.87 -4.59 -19.77
C LEU A 236 25.07 -4.57 -21.08
N LEU A 237 24.68 -5.74 -21.59
CA LEU A 237 23.82 -5.86 -22.77
C LEU A 237 22.42 -5.28 -22.53
N LEU A 238 21.89 -5.42 -21.30
CA LEU A 238 20.62 -4.82 -20.89
C LEU A 238 20.59 -3.29 -21.02
N GLN A 239 21.74 -2.63 -20.94
CA GLN A 239 21.87 -1.17 -21.05
C GLN A 239 22.22 -0.72 -22.48
N ALA A 240 22.61 -1.65 -23.36
CA ALA A 240 23.05 -1.35 -24.70
C ALA A 240 21.85 -1.24 -25.65
N GLU A 241 21.85 -0.20 -26.49
CA GLU A 241 20.83 -0.04 -27.52
C GLU A 241 21.16 -0.91 -28.73
N GLY A 242 20.18 -1.71 -29.17
CA GLY A 242 20.29 -2.56 -30.35
C GLY A 242 19.39 -2.08 -31.48
N LYS A 243 19.74 -2.43 -32.72
CA LYS A 243 18.90 -2.16 -33.89
C LYS A 243 17.90 -3.29 -34.11
N ARG A 244 16.62 -2.97 -34.28
CA ARG A 244 15.58 -3.95 -34.62
C ARG A 244 15.86 -4.57 -36.00
N ILE A 245 16.07 -5.89 -36.04
CA ILE A 245 16.35 -6.66 -37.28
C ILE A 245 15.21 -7.58 -37.69
N PHE A 246 14.31 -7.90 -36.77
CA PHE A 246 13.16 -8.77 -37.01
C PHE A 246 12.04 -8.42 -36.03
N GLU A 247 10.79 -8.49 -36.49
CA GLU A 247 9.59 -8.31 -35.69
C GLU A 247 8.41 -9.02 -36.35
N GLU A 248 7.64 -9.74 -35.55
CA GLU A 248 6.42 -10.40 -35.97
C GLU A 248 5.41 -10.38 -34.81
N GLU A 249 4.14 -10.16 -35.15
CA GLU A 249 3.02 -10.09 -34.20
C GLU A 249 1.86 -10.95 -34.71
N GLN A 250 1.39 -11.88 -33.89
CA GLN A 250 0.31 -12.82 -34.20
C GLN A 250 -0.47 -13.19 -32.93
N ASP A 251 -1.70 -13.71 -33.06
CA ASP A 251 -2.48 -14.17 -31.90
C ASP A 251 -1.72 -15.27 -31.12
N TYR A 252 -1.08 -16.18 -31.85
CA TYR A 252 -0.10 -17.14 -31.34
C TYR A 252 1.10 -17.19 -32.28
N ILE A 253 2.30 -16.99 -31.75
CA ILE A 253 3.53 -16.99 -32.54
C ILE A 253 4.01 -18.41 -32.82
N ILE A 254 4.51 -18.60 -34.04
CA ILE A 254 5.22 -19.81 -34.43
C ILE A 254 6.71 -19.63 -34.05
N PRO A 255 7.32 -20.57 -33.32
CA PRO A 255 8.73 -20.50 -32.98
C PRO A 255 9.65 -20.40 -34.21
N ILE A 256 10.69 -19.58 -34.09
CA ILE A 256 11.72 -19.43 -35.12
C ILE A 256 12.50 -20.74 -35.22
N SER A 257 12.71 -21.21 -36.45
CA SER A 257 13.34 -22.53 -36.71
C SER A 257 14.49 -22.50 -37.72
N LYS A 258 14.68 -21.40 -38.45
CA LYS A 258 15.63 -21.29 -39.57
C LYS A 258 16.62 -20.13 -39.42
N TYR A 259 16.76 -19.57 -38.22
CA TYR A 259 17.72 -18.49 -37.99
C TYR A 259 19.16 -19.04 -37.95
N PRO A 260 20.17 -18.33 -38.48
CA PRO A 260 21.55 -18.82 -38.55
C PRO A 260 22.18 -19.20 -37.19
N GLN A 261 21.82 -18.49 -36.12
CA GLN A 261 22.23 -18.85 -34.76
C GLN A 261 21.20 -19.81 -34.15
N GLU A 262 21.63 -21.02 -33.83
CA GLU A 262 20.76 -22.09 -33.33
C GLU A 262 20.14 -21.76 -31.96
N ASP A 263 20.88 -21.04 -31.11
CA ASP A 263 20.42 -20.60 -29.79
C ASP A 263 19.11 -19.82 -29.85
N VAL A 264 18.95 -18.94 -30.84
CA VAL A 264 17.72 -18.18 -31.05
C VAL A 264 16.55 -19.11 -31.38
N ASN A 265 16.77 -20.12 -32.22
CA ASN A 265 15.73 -21.09 -32.58
C ASN A 265 15.31 -21.92 -31.35
N ASN A 266 16.27 -22.33 -30.53
CA ASN A 266 16.03 -23.10 -29.32
C ASN A 266 15.30 -22.28 -28.26
N MET A 267 15.72 -21.04 -28.03
CA MET A 267 15.09 -20.13 -27.09
C MET A 267 13.70 -19.67 -27.54
N SER A 268 13.49 -19.48 -28.84
CA SER A 268 12.16 -19.19 -29.38
C SER A 268 11.17 -20.31 -29.07
N LYS A 269 11.55 -21.58 -29.29
CA LYS A 269 10.73 -22.73 -28.92
C LYS A 269 10.47 -22.82 -27.42
N LEU A 270 11.51 -22.61 -26.62
CA LEU A 270 11.42 -22.67 -25.16
C LEU A 270 10.47 -21.61 -24.61
N PHE A 271 10.62 -20.35 -25.01
CA PHE A 271 9.78 -19.25 -24.54
C PHE A 271 8.32 -19.43 -24.96
N CYS A 272 8.05 -19.87 -26.19
CA CYS A 272 6.68 -20.16 -26.61
C CYS A 272 6.04 -21.25 -25.75
N ALA A 273 6.76 -22.34 -25.46
CA ALA A 273 6.28 -23.42 -24.60
C ALA A 273 6.05 -22.95 -23.15
N GLN A 274 6.99 -22.18 -22.59
CA GLN A 274 6.88 -21.62 -21.23
C GLN A 274 5.69 -20.66 -21.10
N HIS A 275 5.50 -19.77 -22.07
CA HIS A 275 4.38 -18.82 -22.06
C HIS A 275 3.04 -19.55 -22.17
N LEU A 276 2.94 -20.56 -23.04
CA LEU A 276 1.74 -21.38 -23.15
C LEU A 276 1.45 -22.08 -21.80
N GLN A 277 2.45 -22.72 -21.21
CA GLN A 277 2.31 -23.42 -19.93
C GLN A 277 1.86 -22.48 -18.79
N LYS A 278 2.40 -21.26 -18.73
CA LYS A 278 1.97 -20.24 -17.75
C LYS A 278 0.53 -19.80 -17.93
N CYS A 279 0.02 -19.77 -19.16
CA CYS A 279 -1.33 -19.29 -19.46
C CYS A 279 -2.40 -20.36 -19.27
N MET A 280 -2.05 -21.65 -19.42
CA MET A 280 -3.00 -22.76 -19.36
C MET A 280 -3.85 -22.73 -18.08
N GLY A 281 -5.16 -22.50 -18.25
CA GLY A 281 -6.14 -22.49 -17.16
C GLY A 281 -6.12 -21.24 -16.27
N VAL A 282 -5.22 -20.28 -16.51
CA VAL A 282 -5.06 -19.07 -15.68
C VAL A 282 -5.45 -17.81 -16.42
N CYS A 283 -5.03 -17.67 -17.69
CA CYS A 283 -5.32 -16.51 -18.51
C CYS A 283 -5.45 -16.89 -20.00
N ARG A 284 -6.11 -16.03 -20.77
CA ARG A 284 -6.22 -16.15 -22.22
C ARG A 284 -5.11 -15.33 -22.87
N VAL A 285 -4.38 -15.91 -23.82
CA VAL A 285 -3.47 -15.14 -24.69
C VAL A 285 -4.31 -14.36 -25.69
N ILE A 286 -4.13 -13.04 -25.74
CA ILE A 286 -4.80 -12.15 -26.70
C ILE A 286 -3.93 -11.98 -27.93
N ARG A 287 -2.64 -11.69 -27.72
CA ARG A 287 -1.69 -11.36 -28.77
C ARG A 287 -0.27 -11.68 -28.31
N GLN A 288 0.56 -12.18 -29.21
CA GLN A 288 1.99 -12.37 -28.97
C GLN A 288 2.78 -11.57 -30.01
N ARG A 289 3.91 -11.02 -29.59
CA ARG A 289 4.92 -10.48 -30.51
C ARG A 289 6.28 -10.99 -30.13
N HIS A 290 7.13 -11.21 -31.12
CA HIS A 290 8.53 -11.47 -30.88
C HIS A 290 9.38 -10.63 -31.83
N TYR A 291 10.56 -10.29 -31.37
CA TYR A 291 11.46 -9.46 -32.15
C TYR A 291 12.91 -9.71 -31.74
N MET A 292 13.81 -9.34 -32.64
CA MET A 292 15.24 -9.44 -32.43
C MET A 292 15.89 -8.08 -32.58
N ASN A 293 16.75 -7.73 -31.61
CA ASN A 293 17.62 -6.57 -31.70
C ASN A 293 19.07 -7.03 -31.90
N ALA A 294 19.74 -6.47 -32.89
CA ALA A 294 21.17 -6.65 -33.09
C ALA A 294 21.94 -5.60 -32.30
N ILE A 295 22.72 -6.04 -31.31
CA ILE A 295 23.56 -5.19 -30.47
C ILE A 295 24.99 -5.28 -31.03
N PRO A 296 25.50 -4.20 -31.66
CA PRO A 296 26.86 -4.19 -32.17
C PRO A 296 27.86 -4.14 -31.01
N ILE A 297 28.87 -5.00 -31.07
CA ILE A 297 29.93 -5.09 -30.08
C ILE A 297 31.25 -4.75 -30.78
N SER A 298 32.03 -3.85 -30.19
CA SER A 298 33.36 -3.49 -30.70
C SER A 298 34.40 -3.71 -29.61
N LYS A 299 35.32 -4.64 -29.87
CA LYS A 299 36.48 -4.92 -29.04
C LYS A 299 37.65 -4.11 -29.57
N VAL A 300 38.15 -3.20 -28.75
CA VAL A 300 39.22 -2.29 -29.13
C VAL A 300 40.53 -2.76 -28.48
N HIS A 301 41.49 -3.13 -29.32
CA HIS A 301 42.85 -3.36 -28.89
C HIS A 301 43.62 -2.04 -28.99
N PHE A 302 44.20 -1.61 -27.88
CA PHE A 302 45.03 -0.42 -27.83
C PHE A 302 46.35 -0.76 -27.14
N SER A 303 47.42 -0.21 -27.68
CA SER A 303 48.71 -0.15 -27.01
C SER A 303 48.86 1.23 -26.39
N LEU A 304 49.17 1.26 -25.09
CA LEU A 304 49.89 2.40 -24.56
C LEU A 304 51.35 2.22 -24.95
N ALA A 305 51.89 3.19 -25.69
CA ALA A 305 53.32 3.29 -25.89
C ALA A 305 53.98 3.33 -24.51
N THR A 306 54.63 2.23 -24.12
CA THR A 306 55.35 2.14 -22.86
C THR A 306 56.84 2.23 -23.17
N ALA A 307 57.47 3.31 -22.73
CA ALA A 307 58.85 3.21 -22.30
C ALA A 307 58.88 2.20 -21.13
N THR A 308 59.63 1.11 -21.32
CA THR A 308 60.07 0.09 -20.34
C THR A 308 59.37 -0.01 -18.96
N SER A 309 58.51 -1.03 -18.86
CA SER A 309 58.13 -1.91 -17.72
C SER A 309 57.88 -1.38 -16.29
N LYS A 310 56.63 -1.50 -15.84
CA LYS A 310 56.10 -2.31 -14.70
C LYS A 310 54.68 -1.84 -14.37
N MET A 311 53.90 -2.70 -13.70
CA MET A 311 52.66 -2.41 -12.95
C MET A 311 52.28 -0.92 -12.90
N GLN A 312 51.12 -0.54 -13.46
CA GLN A 312 50.58 0.80 -13.28
C GLN A 312 50.16 1.00 -11.83
N TYR A 313 51.12 1.35 -10.99
CA TYR A 313 50.87 2.36 -9.98
C TYR A 313 50.61 3.67 -10.72
N PHE A 314 49.72 4.50 -10.19
CA PHE A 314 49.79 5.93 -10.51
C PHE A 314 51.11 6.42 -9.92
N ASP A 315 52.20 6.34 -10.70
CA ASP A 315 53.52 6.85 -10.30
C ASP A 315 53.55 8.37 -10.25
N ASP A 316 52.44 9.04 -10.59
CA ASP A 316 52.21 10.43 -10.27
C ASP A 316 51.83 10.59 -8.78
N ILE A 317 52.65 10.06 -7.86
CA ILE A 317 52.88 10.85 -6.65
C ILE A 317 53.68 12.04 -7.16
N ILE A 318 52.96 13.08 -7.59
CA ILE A 318 53.54 14.38 -7.94
C ILE A 318 54.49 14.71 -6.78
N PRO A 319 55.82 14.74 -7.00
CA PRO A 319 56.72 15.05 -5.92
C PRO A 319 56.32 16.43 -5.40
N PHE A 320 55.95 16.49 -4.13
CA PHE A 320 55.59 17.74 -3.46
C PHE A 320 56.89 18.55 -3.33
N GLY A 321 57.19 19.32 -4.36
CA GLY A 321 58.43 20.03 -4.52
C GLY A 321 58.50 21.28 -3.66
N GLU A 322 59.65 21.95 -3.71
CA GLU A 322 59.84 23.21 -3.00
C GLU A 322 58.77 24.25 -3.36
N PHE A 323 58.29 24.21 -4.60
CA PHE A 323 57.23 25.10 -5.08
C PHE A 323 55.91 24.85 -4.35
N GLU A 324 55.44 23.61 -4.29
CA GLU A 324 54.19 23.23 -3.60
C GLU A 324 54.29 23.44 -2.09
N CYS A 325 55.46 23.15 -1.48
CA CYS A 325 55.76 23.48 -0.08
C CYS A 325 55.65 24.99 0.17
N ARG A 326 56.27 25.81 -0.70
CA ARG A 326 56.28 27.27 -0.54
C ARG A 326 54.89 27.85 -0.75
N GLU A 327 54.11 27.34 -1.70
CA GLU A 327 52.73 27.76 -1.93
C GLU A 327 51.81 27.41 -0.75
N ALA A 328 51.95 26.19 -0.20
CA ALA A 328 51.24 25.79 1.00
C ALA A 328 51.63 26.63 2.22
N LEU A 329 52.92 26.93 2.41
CA LEU A 329 53.41 27.79 3.49
C LEU A 329 52.89 29.22 3.34
N GLU A 330 52.88 29.78 2.12
CA GLU A 330 52.32 31.10 1.85
C GLU A 330 50.81 31.16 2.15
N ARG A 331 50.06 30.09 1.85
CA ARG A 331 48.65 29.97 2.23
C ARG A 331 48.46 29.95 3.75
N GLU A 332 49.34 29.29 4.49
CA GLU A 332 49.25 29.20 5.94
C GLU A 332 49.67 30.51 6.63
N VAL A 333 50.73 31.17 6.14
CA VAL A 333 51.20 32.47 6.63
C VAL A 333 50.14 33.56 6.52
N LYS A 334 49.28 33.50 5.49
CA LYS A 334 48.12 34.40 5.35
C LYS A 334 47.05 34.17 6.42
N ARG A 335 46.97 32.98 7.01
CA ARG A 335 46.01 32.64 8.07
C ARG A 335 46.49 33.05 9.46
N HIS A 336 47.80 33.29 9.64
CA HIS A 336 48.38 33.64 10.94
C HIS A 336 48.79 35.11 11.03
N ARG A 337 48.18 35.83 11.98
CA ARG A 337 48.22 37.30 12.10
C ARG A 337 49.61 37.93 12.27
N TYR A 338 50.60 37.16 12.73
CA TYR A 338 51.94 37.66 13.08
C TYR A 338 53.06 37.13 12.16
N TRP A 339 52.72 36.32 11.16
CA TRP A 339 53.70 35.74 10.25
C TRP A 339 53.88 36.64 9.03
N LYS A 340 55.13 37.03 8.74
CA LYS A 340 55.42 37.96 7.64
C LYS A 340 55.76 37.19 6.36
N THR A 341 55.00 37.45 5.28
CA THR A 341 55.19 36.80 3.96
C THR A 341 56.60 37.01 3.38
N LYS A 342 57.28 38.13 3.73
CA LYS A 342 58.68 38.37 3.34
C LYS A 342 59.66 37.31 3.89
N ALA A 343 59.34 36.68 5.03
CA ALA A 343 60.18 35.65 5.62
C ALA A 343 60.12 34.36 4.79
N VAL A 344 58.91 33.94 4.37
CA VAL A 344 58.69 32.77 3.50
C VAL A 344 59.41 32.92 2.17
N LYS A 345 59.35 34.11 1.54
CA LYS A 345 60.00 34.36 0.24
C LYS A 345 61.53 34.35 0.27
N LYS A 346 62.13 34.52 1.45
CA LYS A 346 63.60 34.51 1.64
C LYS A 346 64.11 33.26 2.34
N MET A 347 63.21 32.32 2.67
CA MET A 347 63.55 31.06 3.31
C MET A 347 64.09 30.09 2.26
N ASN A 348 65.28 29.53 2.53
CA ASN A 348 65.88 28.47 1.73
C ASN A 348 65.50 27.11 2.34
N PHE A 349 65.10 26.16 1.50
CA PHE A 349 64.80 24.79 1.92
C PHE A 349 66.04 23.93 1.68
N ASP A 350 66.70 23.53 2.76
CA ASP A 350 67.96 22.77 2.66
C ASP A 350 67.72 21.29 2.29
N ARG A 351 66.62 20.71 2.79
CA ARG A 351 66.23 19.31 2.51
C ARG A 351 64.74 19.12 2.83
N ILE A 352 63.98 18.57 1.88
CA ILE A 352 62.54 18.27 2.03
C ILE A 352 62.38 16.75 2.02
N GLU A 353 61.93 16.18 3.14
CA GLU A 353 61.67 14.74 3.26
C GLU A 353 60.18 14.48 3.14
N THR A 354 59.78 13.82 2.06
CA THR A 354 58.37 13.48 1.80
C THR A 354 58.06 12.09 2.35
N SER A 355 57.02 11.97 3.18
CA SER A 355 56.46 10.69 3.62
C SER A 355 55.06 10.52 3.04
N THR A 356 54.85 9.47 2.25
CA THR A 356 53.56 9.18 1.62
C THR A 356 52.75 8.24 2.51
N SER A 357 51.50 8.59 2.83
CA SER A 357 50.54 7.66 3.41
C SER A 357 49.56 7.23 2.32
N ILE A 358 49.49 5.93 2.05
CA ILE A 358 48.58 5.37 1.05
C ILE A 358 47.32 4.94 1.78
N GLN A 359 46.19 5.57 1.45
CA GLN A 359 44.88 5.11 1.91
C GLN A 359 44.33 4.10 0.90
N TYR A 360 44.35 2.83 1.28
CA TYR A 360 43.69 1.77 0.53
C TYR A 360 42.20 1.75 0.87
N ILE A 361 41.34 1.92 -0.14
CA ILE A 361 39.90 1.73 -0.02
C ILE A 361 39.52 0.51 -0.84
N LEU A 362 39.12 -0.55 -0.15
CA LEU A 362 38.59 -1.77 -0.74
C LEU A 362 37.08 -1.78 -0.58
N GLU A 363 36.35 -1.55 -1.67
CA GLU A 363 34.89 -1.73 -1.70
C GLU A 363 34.59 -3.16 -2.13
N SER A 364 34.28 -4.01 -1.15
CA SER A 364 33.82 -5.39 -1.36
C SER A 364 32.33 -5.48 -1.03
N PHE A 365 31.54 -6.10 -1.91
CA PHE A 365 30.20 -6.54 -1.56
C PHE A 365 30.29 -7.86 -0.79
N THR A 366 29.90 -7.86 0.49
CA THR A 366 29.78 -9.08 1.31
C THR A 366 28.31 -9.40 1.54
N GLU A 367 27.91 -10.63 1.22
CA GLU A 367 26.59 -11.18 1.56
C GLU A 367 26.66 -11.84 2.95
N ALA A 368 25.75 -11.46 3.86
CA ALA A 368 25.57 -12.14 5.15
C ALA A 368 24.24 -12.90 5.15
N ARG A 369 24.27 -14.18 5.52
CA ARG A 369 23.07 -15.01 5.70
C ARG A 369 22.94 -15.37 7.18
N SER A 370 21.77 -15.16 7.76
CA SER A 370 21.40 -15.67 9.08
C SER A 370 20.15 -16.54 8.95
N THR A 371 20.15 -17.71 9.59
CA THR A 371 18.95 -18.52 9.77
C THR A 371 18.32 -18.25 11.13
N SER A 372 17.01 -18.05 11.17
CA SER A 372 16.21 -18.06 12.40
C SER A 372 15.31 -19.28 12.40
N GLU A 373 15.21 -19.99 13.53
CA GLU A 373 14.22 -21.06 13.70
C GLU A 373 12.80 -20.48 13.63
N ALA A 374 12.01 -20.98 12.68
CA ALA A 374 10.58 -20.70 12.60
C ALA A 374 9.83 -21.82 13.33
N ASN A 375 9.15 -21.49 14.43
CA ASN A 375 8.23 -22.41 15.08
C ASN A 375 6.85 -22.27 14.42
N GLU A 376 6.44 -23.29 13.67
CA GLU A 376 5.06 -23.45 13.22
C GLU A 376 4.29 -24.36 14.18
N ALA A 377 3.00 -24.10 14.36
CA ALA A 377 2.15 -24.94 15.18
C ALA A 377 1.94 -26.30 14.51
N ALA A 378 2.31 -27.39 15.19
CA ALA A 378 2.15 -28.74 14.69
C ALA A 378 0.67 -29.07 14.43
N ASN A 379 0.30 -29.22 13.16
CA ASN A 379 -0.99 -29.78 12.78
C ASN A 379 -0.85 -31.31 12.75
N PHE A 380 -1.37 -31.98 13.79
CA PHE A 380 -1.20 -33.43 14.01
C PHE A 380 -1.89 -34.34 12.98
N ALA A 381 -2.47 -33.78 11.91
CA ALA A 381 -3.14 -34.55 10.86
C ALA A 381 -2.21 -35.05 9.73
N ALA A 382 -0.93 -34.67 9.70
CA ALA A 382 -0.01 -34.99 8.60
C ALA A 382 1.31 -35.68 9.00
N MET A 383 1.39 -36.28 10.20
CA MET A 383 2.61 -36.97 10.67
C MET A 383 2.48 -38.50 10.79
N SER A 384 1.73 -39.16 9.90
CA SER A 384 1.70 -40.63 9.86
C SER A 384 2.47 -41.28 8.72
N GLU A 385 3.13 -40.54 7.81
CA GLU A 385 3.89 -41.18 6.73
C GLU A 385 5.21 -40.45 6.44
N ALA A 386 6.20 -40.64 7.32
CA ALA A 386 7.60 -40.44 6.99
C ALA A 386 8.52 -41.25 7.94
N SER A 387 8.36 -42.57 7.96
CA SER A 387 9.41 -43.47 8.46
C SER A 387 10.21 -44.00 7.27
N CYS A 388 11.19 -43.22 6.81
CA CYS A 388 12.27 -43.76 5.98
C CYS A 388 13.43 -44.20 6.89
N SER A 389 13.43 -45.49 7.16
CA SER A 389 14.55 -46.28 7.65
C SER A 389 15.80 -46.08 6.78
N MET A 390 16.85 -45.47 7.33
CA MET A 390 18.20 -45.53 6.78
C MET A 390 19.02 -46.51 7.64
N SER A 391 18.94 -47.80 7.30
CA SER A 391 19.89 -48.82 7.72
C SER A 391 20.92 -49.00 6.61
N GLY A 392 22.18 -48.66 6.87
CA GLY A 392 23.26 -48.82 5.88
C GLY A 392 24.61 -48.28 6.34
N GLY A 393 25.08 -48.70 7.52
CA GLY A 393 26.46 -48.46 7.95
C GLY A 393 27.41 -49.51 7.37
N GLY A 394 28.09 -49.17 6.27
CA GLY A 394 29.23 -49.92 5.76
C GLY A 394 30.53 -49.36 6.32
N ALA A 395 31.17 -50.12 7.20
CA ALA A 395 32.52 -49.87 7.68
C ALA A 395 33.55 -50.34 6.65
N LEU A 396 34.64 -49.58 6.45
CA LEU A 396 35.95 -50.09 6.08
C LEU A 396 37.02 -49.09 6.57
N SER A 397 37.89 -49.61 7.44
CA SER A 397 39.00 -48.97 8.18
C SER A 397 40.30 -48.96 7.33
N PRO A 398 41.50 -48.62 7.87
CA PRO A 398 42.12 -49.22 9.07
C PRO A 398 42.11 -48.36 10.33
#